data_AF-A0A9Y1Z8D4-F1
#
_entry.id   AF-A0A9Y1Z8D4-F1
#
_cell.length_a   1.000
_cell.length_b   1.000
_cell.length_c   1.000
_cell.angle_alpha   90.00
_cell.angle_beta   90.00
_cell.angle_gamma   90.00
#
_symmetry.space_group_name_H-M   'P 1'
#
loop_
_entity.id
_entity.type
_entity.pdbx_description
1 polymer ?
#
loop_
_entity_poly.entity_id
_entity_poly.type
_entity_poly.pdbx_seq_one_letter_code
_entity_poly.pdbx_strand_id
1 'polypeptide(L)'
;MTDTDALYAVSPLDGRYGSRTAPLSPYASEAALMRARVRVEVEYLIALADLEATPLELDDAARDDLRGLYRHFAEEDARLIKTLEVSGHGEFEATNHDVKAVEYFIRHELPDDSDASAWIHFGLTSEDVNNLAYRLLVRDAVDEVLLPALYEVRDALAEMAREYRDLPMLARTHGQPATPTTFGKEMAVYAARLGRATGQIREATDGLRGKLGGASGTYAAHVAAYPDVDWPAFAREFVTELGLEFEPLTTQVNPCDDLAALFDAFRSANQVLLDLDLDVWLYVSDRYLGQEAVEGETGSSTMPHKVNPIDFENSEGNLSKANSDLEFLADYVTTSRLQRDLSDSTVKRNIGAAFAHCLIGYSKAADGLAKVVPNEHVVCEELESTPEIIGEAVQTILRREGQDDAYERVKELTRGQEVTLEDFRELFDDLEVDDRTREQLLALTPSDYVGVGPELVDELEKSG
;
A
#
# COMPACT_ATOMS: atom_id res chain seq x y z
N MET A 1 1.80 21.60 -20.64
CA MET A 1 2.45 20.28 -20.77
C MET A 1 2.50 19.95 -22.25
N THR A 2 3.63 19.45 -22.75
CA THR A 2 3.66 18.89 -24.09
C THR A 2 2.78 17.64 -24.09
N ASP A 3 1.82 17.59 -25.01
CA ASP A 3 1.06 16.39 -25.35
C ASP A 3 2.05 15.40 -25.96
N THR A 4 2.80 14.73 -25.08
CA THR A 4 3.86 13.81 -25.46
C THR A 4 3.24 12.44 -25.42
N ASP A 5 3.10 11.81 -26.59
CA ASP A 5 2.62 10.44 -26.72
C ASP A 5 3.33 9.54 -25.69
N ALA A 6 2.56 8.71 -24.98
CA ALA A 6 3.02 7.82 -23.92
C ALA A 6 4.23 6.96 -24.33
N LEU A 7 4.39 6.68 -25.64
CA LEU A 7 5.56 5.98 -26.18
C LEU A 7 6.88 6.75 -26.04
N TYR A 8 6.83 8.07 -25.85
CA TYR A 8 7.99 8.93 -25.64
C TYR A 8 8.16 9.38 -24.18
N ALA A 9 7.32 8.90 -23.26
CA ALA A 9 7.47 9.17 -21.84
C ALA A 9 8.82 8.60 -21.33
N VAL A 10 9.57 9.42 -20.58
CA VAL A 10 10.85 9.00 -19.98
C VAL A 10 10.61 7.98 -18.87
N SER A 11 9.58 8.20 -18.06
CA SER A 11 9.17 7.28 -17.00
C SER A 11 8.22 6.22 -17.57
N PRO A 12 8.39 4.93 -17.22
CA PRO A 12 7.42 3.91 -17.59
C PRO A 12 6.08 4.12 -16.87
N LEU A 13 6.05 4.88 -15.77
CA LEU A 13 4.83 5.19 -15.01
C LEU A 13 3.81 5.97 -15.83
N ASP A 14 4.29 6.90 -16.67
CA ASP A 14 3.46 7.73 -17.55
C ASP A 14 3.41 7.18 -18.98
N GLY A 15 4.23 6.16 -19.28
CA GLY A 15 4.32 5.51 -20.58
C GLY A 15 3.68 4.13 -20.56
N ARG A 16 4.53 3.09 -20.51
CA ARG A 16 4.12 1.66 -20.56
C ARG A 16 3.02 1.30 -19.57
N TYR A 17 3.06 1.87 -18.37
CA TYR A 17 2.11 1.60 -17.29
C TYR A 17 1.09 2.72 -17.07
N GLY A 18 1.03 3.72 -17.97
CA GLY A 18 0.18 4.91 -17.82
C GLY A 18 -1.30 4.59 -17.60
N SER A 19 -1.82 3.54 -18.24
CA SER A 19 -3.22 3.11 -18.02
C SER A 19 -3.47 2.55 -16.62
N ARG A 20 -2.46 1.97 -15.96
CA ARG A 20 -2.55 1.44 -14.60
C ARG A 20 -2.34 2.51 -13.54
N THR A 21 -1.55 3.53 -13.84
CA THR A 21 -1.26 4.64 -12.93
C THR A 21 -2.24 5.80 -13.08
N ALA A 22 -3.04 5.83 -14.15
CA ALA A 22 -4.05 6.85 -14.41
C ALA A 22 -4.98 7.16 -13.22
N PRO A 23 -5.45 6.17 -12.41
CA PRO A 23 -6.25 6.45 -11.22
C PRO A 23 -5.56 7.34 -10.18
N LEU A 24 -4.22 7.39 -10.16
CA LEU A 24 -3.47 8.27 -9.26
C LEU A 24 -3.34 9.69 -9.78
N SER A 25 -3.55 9.95 -11.07
CA SER A 25 -3.37 11.29 -11.67
C SER A 25 -4.15 12.40 -10.96
N PRO A 26 -5.41 12.19 -10.49
CA PRO A 26 -6.13 13.18 -9.69
C PRO A 26 -5.50 13.52 -8.34
N TYR A 27 -4.47 12.79 -7.88
CA TYR A 27 -3.82 12.98 -6.58
C TYR A 27 -2.30 13.21 -6.68
N ALA A 28 -1.65 12.63 -7.68
CA ALA A 28 -0.19 12.55 -7.81
C ALA A 28 0.40 13.52 -8.86
N SER A 29 -0.43 14.28 -9.57
CA SER A 29 0.02 15.16 -10.65
C SER A 29 0.24 16.60 -10.19
N GLU A 30 0.93 17.39 -11.02
CA GLU A 30 1.07 18.84 -10.79
C GLU A 30 -0.29 19.55 -10.74
N ALA A 31 -1.22 19.14 -11.61
CA ALA A 31 -2.58 19.68 -11.63
C ALA A 31 -3.34 19.34 -10.34
N ALA A 32 -3.15 18.13 -9.80
CA ALA A 32 -3.70 17.74 -8.50
C ALA A 32 -3.14 18.62 -7.35
N LEU A 33 -1.83 18.88 -7.36
CA LEU A 33 -1.18 19.78 -6.40
C LEU A 33 -1.73 21.21 -6.51
N MET A 34 -1.92 21.73 -7.73
CA MET A 34 -2.55 23.03 -7.96
C MET A 34 -3.98 23.06 -7.40
N ARG A 35 -4.82 22.07 -7.73
CA ARG A 35 -6.19 21.95 -7.22
C ARG A 35 -6.24 21.92 -5.70
N ALA A 36 -5.38 21.13 -5.06
CA ALA A 36 -5.33 21.04 -3.61
C ALA A 36 -4.86 22.35 -2.95
N ARG A 37 -3.92 23.07 -3.56
CA ARG A 37 -3.52 24.41 -3.11
C ARG A 37 -4.67 25.41 -3.21
N VAL A 38 -5.42 25.39 -4.32
CA VAL A 38 -6.63 26.21 -4.46
C VAL A 38 -7.64 25.88 -3.35
N ARG A 39 -7.87 24.58 -3.07
CA ARG A 39 -8.76 24.15 -1.97
C ARG A 39 -8.33 24.73 -0.62
N VAL A 40 -7.05 24.63 -0.29
CA VAL A 40 -6.54 25.13 1.01
C VAL A 40 -6.67 26.64 1.12
N GLU A 41 -6.29 27.39 0.08
CA GLU A 41 -6.42 28.86 0.07
C GLU A 41 -7.87 29.31 0.16
N VAL A 42 -8.77 28.67 -0.59
CA VAL A 42 -10.21 28.97 -0.59
C VAL A 42 -10.82 28.70 0.78
N GLU A 43 -10.62 27.51 1.35
CA GLU A 43 -11.19 27.21 2.67
C GLU A 43 -10.58 28.09 3.76
N TYR A 44 -9.30 28.47 3.65
CA TYR A 44 -8.67 29.40 4.59
C TYR A 44 -9.29 30.80 4.50
N LEU A 45 -9.53 31.31 3.29
CA LEU A 45 -10.23 32.58 3.07
C LEU A 45 -11.64 32.57 3.66
N ILE A 46 -12.36 31.47 3.49
CA ILE A 46 -13.69 31.26 4.07
C ILE A 46 -13.61 31.25 5.61
N ALA A 47 -12.66 30.52 6.18
CA ALA A 47 -12.45 30.47 7.63
C ALA A 47 -12.09 31.85 8.21
N LEU A 48 -11.31 32.67 7.49
CA LEU A 48 -11.04 34.05 7.89
C LEU A 48 -12.31 34.91 7.88
N ALA A 49 -13.21 34.72 6.91
CA ALA A 49 -14.50 35.43 6.86
C ALA A 49 -15.44 35.03 8.01
N ASP A 50 -15.24 33.85 8.60
CA ASP A 50 -16.00 33.38 9.77
C ASP A 50 -15.46 33.96 11.10
N LEU A 51 -14.28 34.61 11.10
CA LEU A 51 -13.77 35.32 12.26
C LEU A 51 -14.46 36.68 12.43
N GLU A 52 -15.15 36.86 13.56
CA GLU A 52 -15.75 38.15 13.96
C GLU A 52 -14.73 39.33 13.98
N ALA A 53 -13.44 39.03 14.13
CA ALA A 53 -12.38 40.02 14.17
C ALA A 53 -12.04 40.61 12.80
N THR A 54 -12.40 39.94 11.69
CA THR A 54 -12.11 40.42 10.35
C THR A 54 -13.32 41.17 9.77
N PRO A 55 -13.11 42.22 8.96
CA PRO A 55 -14.18 42.86 8.21
C PRO A 55 -14.55 42.11 6.91
N LEU A 56 -14.04 40.89 6.70
CA LEU A 56 -14.29 40.12 5.48
C LEU A 56 -15.67 39.47 5.56
N GLU A 57 -16.59 39.90 4.70
CA GLU A 57 -17.92 39.28 4.59
C GLU A 57 -18.02 38.49 3.29
N LEU A 58 -18.35 37.20 3.41
CA LEU A 58 -18.65 36.31 2.28
C LEU A 58 -20.05 35.73 2.46
N ASP A 59 -20.96 36.06 1.55
CA ASP A 59 -22.29 35.45 1.51
C ASP A 59 -22.24 34.00 0.98
N ASP A 60 -23.36 33.28 1.09
CA ASP A 60 -23.42 31.87 0.70
C ASP A 60 -23.11 31.65 -0.79
N ALA A 61 -23.45 32.61 -1.65
CA ALA A 61 -23.17 32.53 -3.08
C ALA A 61 -21.67 32.69 -3.35
N ALA A 62 -21.01 33.69 -2.76
CA ALA A 62 -19.58 33.89 -2.86
C ALA A 62 -18.79 32.70 -2.32
N ARG A 63 -19.25 32.08 -1.22
CA ARG A 63 -18.64 30.86 -0.66
C ARG A 63 -18.77 29.68 -1.63
N ASP A 64 -19.91 29.51 -2.28
CA ASP A 64 -20.10 28.42 -3.24
C ASP A 64 -19.28 28.65 -4.52
N ASP A 65 -19.25 29.88 -5.04
CA ASP A 65 -18.42 30.27 -6.19
C ASP A 65 -16.93 30.00 -5.92
N LEU A 66 -16.42 30.43 -4.76
CA LEU A 66 -15.04 30.14 -4.33
C LEU A 66 -14.76 28.63 -4.26
N ARG A 67 -15.67 27.85 -3.68
CA ARG A 67 -15.52 26.40 -3.62
C ARG A 67 -15.62 25.73 -4.99
N GLY A 68 -16.37 26.34 -5.91
CA GLY A 68 -16.42 25.96 -7.32
C GLY A 68 -15.03 25.88 -7.95
N LEU A 69 -14.11 26.78 -7.58
CA LEU A 69 -12.76 26.85 -8.13
C LEU A 69 -11.95 25.55 -7.97
N TYR A 70 -12.10 24.84 -6.85
CA TYR A 70 -11.43 23.56 -6.65
C TYR A 70 -12.33 22.35 -6.91
N ARG A 71 -13.66 22.48 -6.80
CA ARG A 71 -14.62 21.40 -7.07
C ARG A 71 -14.80 21.12 -8.56
N HIS A 72 -14.64 22.15 -9.40
CA HIS A 72 -14.78 22.06 -10.85
C HIS A 72 -13.45 22.30 -11.58
N PHE A 73 -12.33 22.21 -10.85
CA PHE A 73 -10.99 22.45 -11.37
C PHE A 73 -10.67 21.56 -12.58
N ALA A 74 -10.32 22.18 -13.69
CA ALA A 74 -10.10 21.56 -14.98
C ALA A 74 -8.65 21.76 -15.48
N GLU A 75 -8.35 21.17 -16.64
CA GLU A 75 -7.03 21.30 -17.26
C GLU A 75 -6.72 22.75 -17.64
N GLU A 76 -7.73 23.50 -18.07
CA GLU A 76 -7.64 24.92 -18.40
C GLU A 76 -7.16 25.75 -17.21
N ASP A 77 -7.65 25.47 -16.01
CA ASP A 77 -7.25 26.15 -14.77
C ASP A 77 -5.79 25.86 -14.43
N ALA A 78 -5.39 24.60 -14.53
CA ALA A 78 -4.00 24.20 -14.34
C ALA A 78 -3.06 24.88 -15.36
N ARG A 79 -3.50 25.00 -16.63
CA ARG A 79 -2.76 25.73 -17.66
C ARG A 79 -2.66 27.21 -17.34
N LEU A 80 -3.75 27.84 -16.87
CA LEU A 80 -3.76 29.25 -16.49
C LEU A 80 -2.80 29.52 -15.32
N ILE A 81 -2.84 28.70 -14.26
CA ILE A 81 -1.88 28.79 -13.15
C ILE A 81 -0.44 28.67 -13.68
N LYS A 82 -0.17 27.74 -14.59
CA LYS A 82 1.16 27.59 -15.19
C LYS A 82 1.55 28.81 -16.03
N THR A 83 0.61 29.42 -16.75
CA THR A 83 0.84 30.66 -17.50
C THR A 83 1.16 31.81 -16.56
N LEU A 84 0.42 31.98 -15.46
CA LEU A 84 0.70 32.96 -14.41
C LEU A 84 2.09 32.77 -13.79
N GLU A 85 2.53 31.52 -13.61
CA GLU A 85 3.86 31.21 -13.08
C GLU A 85 5.00 31.61 -14.04
N VAL A 86 4.88 31.23 -15.31
CA VAL A 86 6.00 31.29 -16.28
C VAL A 86 6.03 32.59 -17.06
N SER A 87 4.87 33.10 -17.45
CA SER A 87 4.74 34.15 -18.47
C SER A 87 3.91 35.35 -17.99
N GLY A 88 3.17 35.22 -16.89
CA GLY A 88 2.16 36.18 -16.47
C GLY A 88 0.88 36.09 -17.29
N HIS A 89 -0.20 36.69 -16.80
CA HIS A 89 -1.50 36.75 -17.47
C HIS A 89 -2.29 37.99 -17.05
N GLY A 90 -2.88 38.70 -18.02
CA GLY A 90 -3.64 39.93 -17.75
C GLY A 90 -2.77 41.01 -17.09
N GLU A 91 -3.17 41.42 -15.88
CA GLU A 91 -2.43 42.38 -15.06
C GLU A 91 -1.34 41.75 -14.16
N PHE A 92 -1.29 40.42 -14.08
CA PHE A 92 -0.35 39.70 -13.23
C PHE A 92 0.96 39.40 -13.97
N GLU A 93 2.08 39.91 -13.45
CA GLU A 93 3.43 39.55 -13.93
C GLU A 93 3.78 38.09 -13.57
N ALA A 94 4.73 37.50 -14.32
CA ALA A 94 5.22 36.15 -14.08
C ALA A 94 5.82 36.00 -12.67
N THR A 95 5.35 35.02 -11.91
CA THR A 95 5.75 34.87 -10.50
C THR A 95 7.07 34.14 -10.31
N ASN A 96 7.43 33.21 -11.22
CA ASN A 96 8.45 32.18 -11.00
C ASN A 96 8.30 31.44 -9.65
N HIS A 97 7.08 31.40 -9.10
CA HIS A 97 6.74 30.78 -7.83
C HIS A 97 5.33 30.20 -7.91
N ASP A 98 5.22 28.88 -7.73
CA ASP A 98 4.00 28.11 -7.94
C ASP A 98 2.83 28.52 -7.02
N VAL A 99 3.05 28.63 -5.70
CA VAL A 99 1.99 29.06 -4.75
C VAL A 99 1.53 30.49 -5.04
N LYS A 100 2.44 31.41 -5.42
CA LYS A 100 2.07 32.77 -5.79
C LYS A 100 1.21 32.81 -7.06
N ALA A 101 1.43 31.88 -7.99
CA ALA A 101 0.59 31.75 -9.18
C ALA A 101 -0.82 31.24 -8.82
N VAL A 102 -0.95 30.38 -7.81
CA VAL A 102 -2.27 29.98 -7.26
C VAL A 102 -2.98 31.17 -6.62
N GLU A 103 -2.27 32.00 -5.85
CA GLU A 103 -2.85 33.24 -5.28
C GLU A 103 -3.38 34.16 -6.39
N TYR A 104 -2.62 34.35 -7.47
CA TYR A 104 -3.05 35.15 -8.63
C TYR A 104 -4.22 34.53 -9.39
N PHE A 105 -4.27 33.21 -9.49
CA PHE A 105 -5.41 32.51 -10.09
C PHE A 105 -6.69 32.78 -9.30
N ILE A 106 -6.68 32.62 -7.97
CA ILE A 106 -7.87 32.88 -7.15
C ILE A 106 -8.27 34.36 -7.25
N ARG A 107 -7.31 35.28 -7.27
CA ARG A 107 -7.59 36.71 -7.50
C ARG A 107 -8.21 37.00 -8.86
N HIS A 108 -7.73 36.31 -9.91
CA HIS A 108 -8.25 36.47 -11.26
C HIS A 108 -9.71 36.03 -11.39
N GLU A 109 -10.10 34.99 -10.64
CA GLU A 109 -11.47 34.46 -10.64
C GLU A 109 -12.43 35.24 -9.73
N LEU A 110 -11.91 36.16 -8.91
CA LEU A 110 -12.75 37.05 -8.09
C LEU A 110 -13.26 38.25 -8.92
N PRO A 111 -14.44 38.80 -8.59
CA PRO A 111 -14.88 40.09 -9.13
C PRO A 111 -13.86 41.21 -8.86
N ASP A 112 -13.66 42.12 -9.82
CA ASP A 112 -12.71 43.24 -9.73
C ASP A 112 -12.90 44.13 -8.47
N ASP A 113 -14.14 44.21 -7.97
CA ASP A 113 -14.54 45.00 -6.79
C ASP A 113 -14.61 44.16 -5.50
N SER A 114 -14.13 42.92 -5.51
CA SER A 114 -14.14 42.04 -4.34
C SER A 114 -13.08 42.44 -3.30
N ASP A 115 -13.54 42.81 -2.11
CA ASP A 115 -12.67 43.07 -0.96
C ASP A 115 -11.88 41.82 -0.51
N ALA A 116 -12.28 40.62 -0.93
CA ALA A 116 -11.62 39.36 -0.58
C ALA A 116 -10.22 39.20 -1.19
N SER A 117 -9.90 39.94 -2.27
CA SER A 117 -8.61 39.83 -2.96
C SER A 117 -7.40 40.12 -2.05
N ALA A 118 -7.56 41.05 -1.10
CA ALA A 118 -6.54 41.41 -0.11
C ALA A 118 -6.35 40.36 1.00
N TRP A 119 -7.28 39.42 1.13
CA TRP A 119 -7.31 38.40 2.18
C TRP A 119 -6.80 37.03 1.73
N ILE A 120 -6.70 36.82 0.42
CA ILE A 120 -6.07 35.61 -0.13
C ILE A 120 -4.61 35.55 0.36
N HIS A 121 -4.21 34.38 0.88
CA HIS A 121 -2.90 34.13 1.46
C HIS A 121 -2.57 34.98 2.71
N PHE A 122 -3.57 35.54 3.40
CA PHE A 122 -3.35 36.42 4.56
C PHE A 122 -2.60 35.73 5.70
N GLY A 123 -1.43 36.25 6.07
CA GLY A 123 -0.59 35.73 7.16
C GLY A 123 0.14 34.41 6.86
N LEU A 124 -0.25 33.71 5.81
CA LEU A 124 0.30 32.42 5.42
C LEU A 124 1.73 32.53 4.89
N THR A 125 2.41 31.39 4.94
CA THR A 125 3.57 31.10 4.09
C THR A 125 3.21 30.01 3.09
N SER A 126 3.94 29.91 1.97
CA SER A 126 3.74 28.87 0.96
C SER A 126 3.64 27.45 1.53
N GLU A 127 4.33 27.17 2.65
CA GLU A 127 4.27 25.87 3.31
C GLU A 127 3.03 25.62 4.14
N ASP A 128 2.34 26.64 4.64
CA ASP A 128 1.03 26.42 5.26
C ASP A 128 0.09 25.79 4.22
N VAL A 129 0.16 26.26 2.97
CA VAL A 129 -0.63 25.71 1.86
C VAL A 129 -0.09 24.35 1.40
N ASN A 130 1.22 24.24 1.13
CA ASN A 130 1.81 23.03 0.56
C ASN A 130 1.62 21.81 1.47
N ASN A 131 1.88 21.95 2.77
CA ASN A 131 1.86 20.81 3.68
C ASN A 131 0.46 20.21 3.82
N LEU A 132 -0.58 21.05 3.81
CA LEU A 132 -1.98 20.65 3.86
C LEU A 132 -2.40 20.03 2.52
N ALA A 133 -2.03 20.67 1.40
CA ALA A 133 -2.32 20.17 0.06
C ALA A 133 -1.76 18.75 -0.15
N TYR A 134 -0.49 18.51 0.20
CA TYR A 134 0.11 17.17 0.08
C TYR A 134 -0.64 16.12 0.90
N ARG A 135 -1.08 16.43 2.12
CA ARG A 135 -1.76 15.46 2.99
C ARG A 135 -3.17 15.14 2.52
N LEU A 136 -3.89 16.14 2.01
CA LEU A 136 -5.18 15.91 1.36
C LEU A 136 -5.01 14.95 0.17
N LEU A 137 -4.04 15.21 -0.70
CA LEU A 137 -3.79 14.36 -1.86
C LEU A 137 -3.32 12.96 -1.48
N VAL A 138 -2.43 12.84 -0.50
CA VAL A 138 -1.94 11.54 -0.02
C VAL A 138 -3.07 10.75 0.60
N ARG A 139 -3.84 11.33 1.53
CA ARG A 139 -4.98 10.65 2.16
C ARG A 139 -5.96 10.13 1.10
N ASP A 140 -6.39 11.02 0.20
CA ASP A 140 -7.38 10.68 -0.81
C ASP A 140 -6.83 9.62 -1.81
N ALA A 141 -5.54 9.66 -2.17
CA ALA A 141 -4.90 8.61 -2.97
C ALA A 141 -4.84 7.25 -2.26
N VAL A 142 -4.58 7.26 -0.95
CA VAL A 142 -4.54 6.04 -0.16
C VAL A 142 -5.93 5.41 -0.06
N ASP A 143 -6.93 6.20 0.30
CA ASP A 143 -8.30 5.73 0.55
C ASP A 143 -9.02 5.30 -0.73
N GLU A 144 -8.85 6.07 -1.82
CA GLU A 144 -9.62 5.87 -3.05
C GLU A 144 -8.93 4.94 -4.06
N VAL A 145 -7.62 4.72 -3.94
CA VAL A 145 -6.84 3.96 -4.94
C VAL A 145 -6.01 2.82 -4.32
N LEU A 146 -5.12 3.13 -3.38
CA LEU A 146 -4.12 2.15 -2.93
C LEU A 146 -4.69 1.08 -1.98
N LEU A 147 -5.49 1.49 -0.99
CA LEU A 147 -6.14 0.55 -0.07
C LEU A 147 -7.13 -0.37 -0.80
N PRO A 148 -8.01 0.13 -1.71
CA PRO A 148 -8.85 -0.73 -2.53
C PRO A 148 -8.08 -1.80 -3.31
N ALA A 149 -6.95 -1.42 -3.95
CA ALA A 149 -6.12 -2.36 -4.69
C ALA A 149 -5.48 -3.43 -3.77
N LEU A 150 -5.08 -3.07 -2.54
CA LEU A 150 -4.60 -4.04 -1.55
C LEU A 150 -5.70 -4.97 -1.04
N TYR A 151 -6.93 -4.46 -0.86
CA TYR A 151 -8.06 -5.30 -0.47
C TYR A 151 -8.40 -6.33 -1.53
N GLU A 152 -8.33 -5.97 -2.81
CA GLU A 152 -8.53 -6.92 -3.91
C GLU A 152 -7.57 -8.12 -3.81
N VAL A 153 -6.27 -7.87 -3.59
CA VAL A 153 -5.27 -8.93 -3.41
C VAL A 153 -5.56 -9.75 -2.14
N ARG A 154 -5.83 -9.08 -1.01
CA ARG A 154 -6.15 -9.74 0.27
C ARG A 154 -7.37 -10.64 0.14
N ASP A 155 -8.42 -10.16 -0.50
CA ASP A 155 -9.70 -10.86 -0.61
C ASP A 155 -9.59 -12.03 -1.58
N ALA A 156 -8.84 -11.90 -2.67
CA ALA A 156 -8.49 -13.02 -3.55
C ALA A 156 -7.72 -14.13 -2.81
N LEU A 157 -6.74 -13.76 -1.97
CA LEU A 157 -6.02 -14.73 -1.13
C LEU A 157 -6.95 -15.40 -0.10
N ALA A 158 -7.85 -14.64 0.50
CA ALA A 158 -8.82 -15.17 1.46
C ALA A 158 -9.85 -16.10 0.79
N GLU A 159 -10.27 -15.81 -0.44
CA GLU A 159 -11.12 -16.69 -1.24
C GLU A 159 -10.39 -17.98 -1.60
N MET A 160 -9.18 -17.88 -2.14
CA MET A 160 -8.34 -19.03 -2.46
C MET A 160 -8.03 -19.89 -1.23
N ALA A 161 -7.81 -19.25 -0.07
CA ALA A 161 -7.63 -19.93 1.21
C ALA A 161 -8.84 -20.81 1.58
N ARG A 162 -10.06 -20.30 1.38
CA ARG A 162 -11.31 -21.03 1.67
C ARG A 162 -11.58 -22.12 0.64
N GLU A 163 -11.36 -21.84 -0.64
CA GLU A 163 -11.58 -22.80 -1.72
C GLU A 163 -10.68 -24.03 -1.57
N TYR A 164 -9.40 -23.81 -1.27
CA TYR A 164 -8.41 -24.88 -1.13
C TYR A 164 -8.07 -25.18 0.34
N ARG A 165 -9.03 -24.94 1.24
CA ARG A 165 -8.91 -25.14 2.70
C ARG A 165 -8.36 -26.51 3.05
N ASP A 166 -8.90 -27.53 2.40
CA ASP A 166 -8.64 -28.94 2.68
C ASP A 166 -7.61 -29.57 1.73
N LEU A 167 -6.97 -28.80 0.83
CA LEU A 167 -5.98 -29.33 -0.11
C LEU A 167 -4.64 -29.58 0.60
N PRO A 168 -4.26 -30.84 0.90
CA PRO A 168 -3.03 -31.12 1.61
C PRO A 168 -1.83 -30.82 0.70
N MET A 169 -0.75 -30.30 1.29
CA MET A 169 0.45 -29.89 0.56
C MET A 169 1.70 -30.25 1.36
N LEU A 170 2.70 -30.80 0.67
CA LEU A 170 4.02 -31.00 1.26
C LEU A 170 4.66 -29.64 1.57
N ALA A 171 4.90 -29.34 2.85
CA ALA A 171 5.59 -28.13 3.23
C ALA A 171 7.09 -28.24 2.90
N ARG A 172 7.73 -27.10 2.67
CA ARG A 172 9.19 -27.01 2.51
C ARG A 172 9.81 -26.16 3.60
N THR A 173 10.75 -26.72 4.35
CA THR A 173 11.59 -25.95 5.29
C THR A 173 13.05 -26.11 4.89
N HIS A 174 13.79 -25.00 4.80
CA HIS A 174 15.12 -24.99 4.16
C HIS A 174 15.12 -25.55 2.72
N GLY A 175 13.98 -25.43 2.02
CA GLY A 175 13.77 -26.03 0.70
C GLY A 175 13.69 -27.56 0.68
N GLN A 176 13.58 -28.22 1.84
CA GLN A 176 13.46 -29.68 1.97
C GLN A 176 12.04 -30.08 2.39
N PRO A 177 11.57 -31.28 1.99
CA PRO A 177 10.31 -31.85 2.47
C PRO A 177 10.18 -31.77 4.00
N ALA A 178 9.01 -31.36 4.47
CA ALA A 178 8.70 -31.17 5.87
C ALA A 178 7.25 -31.57 6.19
N THR A 179 6.88 -31.45 7.46
CA THR A 179 5.54 -31.74 7.98
C THR A 179 4.46 -31.09 7.11
N PRO A 180 3.47 -31.85 6.60
CA PRO A 180 2.49 -31.34 5.66
C PRO A 180 1.68 -30.16 6.21
N THR A 181 1.17 -29.36 5.29
CA THR A 181 0.27 -28.23 5.52
C THR A 181 -0.94 -28.35 4.60
N THR A 182 -1.80 -27.33 4.52
CA THR A 182 -2.75 -27.19 3.41
C THR A 182 -2.43 -25.95 2.59
N PHE A 183 -2.67 -26.03 1.28
CA PHE A 183 -2.47 -24.90 0.37
C PHE A 183 -3.32 -23.70 0.84
N GLY A 184 -4.58 -23.94 1.20
CA GLY A 184 -5.46 -22.91 1.72
C GLY A 184 -4.93 -22.22 2.98
N LYS A 185 -4.32 -22.97 3.90
CA LYS A 185 -3.69 -22.38 5.09
C LYS A 185 -2.50 -21.49 4.73
N GLU A 186 -1.69 -21.83 3.75
CA GLU A 186 -0.58 -20.95 3.33
C GLU A 186 -1.09 -19.64 2.71
N MET A 187 -2.16 -19.69 1.90
CA MET A 187 -2.81 -18.47 1.39
C MET A 187 -3.43 -17.63 2.52
N ALA A 188 -4.02 -18.28 3.54
CA ALA A 188 -4.57 -17.61 4.71
C ALA A 188 -3.50 -16.82 5.50
N VAL A 189 -2.26 -17.32 5.57
CA VAL A 189 -1.14 -16.61 6.21
C VAL A 189 -0.89 -15.26 5.54
N TYR A 190 -0.86 -15.20 4.21
CA TYR A 190 -0.68 -13.95 3.47
C TYR A 190 -1.87 -13.02 3.61
N ALA A 191 -3.10 -13.54 3.47
CA ALA A 191 -4.32 -12.74 3.67
C ALA A 191 -4.35 -12.09 5.07
N ALA A 192 -4.01 -12.83 6.12
CA ALA A 192 -3.97 -12.31 7.48
C ALA A 192 -2.85 -11.27 7.69
N ARG A 193 -1.68 -11.47 7.08
CA ARG A 193 -0.57 -10.49 7.12
C ARG A 193 -0.94 -9.19 6.41
N LEU A 194 -1.56 -9.27 5.22
CA LEU A 194 -2.07 -8.10 4.50
C LEU A 194 -3.20 -7.40 5.25
N GLY A 195 -4.09 -8.14 5.91
CA GLY A 195 -5.12 -7.56 6.78
C GLY A 195 -4.53 -6.66 7.87
N ARG A 196 -3.47 -7.12 8.54
CA ARG A 196 -2.74 -6.29 9.52
C ARG A 196 -2.03 -5.10 8.87
N ALA A 197 -1.36 -5.30 7.75
CA ALA A 197 -0.62 -4.23 7.06
C ALA A 197 -1.55 -3.13 6.52
N THR A 198 -2.71 -3.48 5.97
CA THR A 198 -3.73 -2.50 5.55
C THR A 198 -4.33 -1.75 6.73
N GLY A 199 -4.48 -2.40 7.90
CA GLY A 199 -4.83 -1.72 9.16
C GLY A 199 -3.79 -0.67 9.57
N GLN A 200 -2.50 -0.99 9.47
CA GLN A 200 -1.40 -0.06 9.77
C GLN A 200 -1.36 1.12 8.79
N ILE A 201 -1.59 0.87 7.50
CA ILE A 201 -1.69 1.94 6.49
C ILE A 201 -2.84 2.89 6.85
N ARG A 202 -4.01 2.34 7.21
CA ARG A 202 -5.17 3.16 7.60
C ARG A 202 -4.87 4.00 8.84
N GLU A 203 -4.30 3.40 9.88
CA GLU A 203 -3.90 4.11 11.10
C GLU A 203 -2.91 5.25 10.79
N ALA A 204 -1.93 5.01 9.93
CA ALA A 204 -0.97 6.05 9.52
C ALA A 204 -1.62 7.14 8.66
N THR A 205 -2.58 6.79 7.80
CA THR A 205 -3.37 7.75 7.00
C THR A 205 -4.25 8.63 7.89
N ASP A 206 -4.94 8.03 8.87
CA ASP A 206 -5.76 8.74 9.86
C ASP A 206 -4.88 9.66 10.74
N GLY A 207 -3.63 9.28 10.97
CA GLY A 207 -2.63 10.04 11.72
C GLY A 207 -1.91 11.14 10.92
N LEU A 208 -2.29 11.43 9.67
CA LEU A 208 -1.68 12.51 8.89
C LEU A 208 -1.92 13.88 9.54
N ARG A 209 -0.85 14.67 9.68
CA ARG A 209 -0.85 15.90 10.50
C ARG A 209 -0.60 17.16 9.71
N GLY A 210 -1.56 18.07 9.63
CA GLY A 210 -1.39 19.40 9.03
C GLY A 210 -0.78 20.42 9.99
N LYS A 211 -0.09 21.43 9.46
CA LYS A 211 0.32 22.61 10.22
C LYS A 211 -0.19 23.90 9.57
N LEU A 212 -0.40 24.92 10.39
CA LEU A 212 -0.60 26.30 9.98
C LEU A 212 0.06 27.20 11.03
N GLY A 213 1.07 27.97 10.64
CA GLY A 213 1.84 28.77 11.61
C GLY A 213 2.63 29.93 11.01
N GLY A 214 2.48 30.20 9.71
CA GLY A 214 3.21 31.27 9.03
C GLY A 214 4.69 30.97 8.81
N ALA A 215 5.45 32.01 8.50
CA ALA A 215 6.81 31.92 7.95
C ALA A 215 7.81 31.08 8.76
N SER A 216 7.66 30.98 10.07
CA SER A 216 8.56 30.21 10.94
C SER A 216 7.83 29.38 12.01
N GLY A 217 6.52 29.17 11.87
CA GLY A 217 5.71 28.40 12.83
C GLY A 217 5.35 29.16 14.11
N THR A 218 5.35 30.50 14.09
CA THR A 218 5.14 31.34 15.29
C THR A 218 3.95 32.29 15.20
N TYR A 219 3.18 32.23 14.11
CA TYR A 219 2.03 33.12 13.87
C TYR A 219 2.39 34.61 13.84
N ALA A 220 3.66 34.98 13.70
CA ALA A 220 4.12 36.36 13.89
C ALA A 220 3.41 37.39 13.01
N ALA A 221 3.18 37.08 11.73
CA ALA A 221 2.44 37.96 10.82
C ALA A 221 0.95 38.09 11.22
N HIS A 222 0.33 36.97 11.61
CA HIS A 222 -1.05 36.91 12.05
C HIS A 222 -1.27 37.76 13.31
N VAL A 223 -0.44 37.56 14.34
CA VAL A 223 -0.50 38.31 15.62
C VAL A 223 -0.19 39.79 15.43
N ALA A 224 0.72 40.14 14.50
CA ALA A 224 1.02 41.55 14.21
C ALA A 224 -0.18 42.29 13.61
N ALA A 225 -1.03 41.60 12.84
CA ALA A 225 -2.21 42.18 12.22
C ALA A 225 -3.46 42.13 13.12
N TYR A 226 -3.70 40.99 13.79
CA TYR A 226 -4.80 40.79 14.73
C TYR A 226 -4.27 40.16 16.03
N PRO A 227 -3.85 40.99 17.01
CA PRO A 227 -3.21 40.52 18.24
C PRO A 227 -4.20 39.85 19.23
N ASP A 228 -5.50 40.13 19.09
CA ASP A 228 -6.54 39.64 19.99
C ASP A 228 -7.16 38.30 19.53
N VAL A 229 -6.78 37.80 18.34
CA VAL A 229 -7.24 36.50 17.82
C VAL A 229 -6.34 35.38 18.35
N ASP A 230 -6.95 34.30 18.86
CA ASP A 230 -6.24 33.07 19.25
C ASP A 230 -5.87 32.25 17.99
N TRP A 231 -4.78 32.66 17.34
CA TRP A 231 -4.30 32.03 16.11
C TRP A 231 -3.96 30.54 16.25
N PRO A 232 -3.35 30.06 17.36
CA PRO A 232 -3.20 28.62 17.59
C PRO A 232 -4.52 27.84 17.65
N ALA A 233 -5.57 28.41 18.25
CA ALA A 233 -6.90 27.79 18.25
C ALA A 233 -7.52 27.76 16.85
N PHE A 234 -7.49 28.89 16.14
CA PHE A 234 -7.95 29.00 14.75
C PHE A 234 -7.24 27.99 13.83
N ALA A 235 -5.91 27.90 13.92
CA ALA A 235 -5.11 26.98 13.14
C ALA A 235 -5.48 25.51 13.40
N ARG A 236 -5.72 25.15 14.68
CA ARG A 236 -6.18 23.80 15.03
C ARG A 236 -7.51 23.49 14.39
N GLU A 237 -8.49 24.38 14.56
CA GLU A 237 -9.84 24.21 14.01
C GLU A 237 -9.78 24.03 12.49
N PHE A 238 -9.14 24.96 11.79
CA PHE A 238 -8.96 24.91 10.34
C PHE A 238 -8.34 23.61 9.85
N VAL A 239 -7.24 23.17 10.47
CA VAL A 239 -6.57 21.91 10.08
C VAL A 239 -7.46 20.69 10.35
N THR A 240 -8.18 20.66 11.47
CA THR A 240 -9.09 19.56 11.78
C THR A 240 -10.32 19.51 10.89
N GLU A 241 -10.84 20.66 10.43
CA GLU A 241 -11.94 20.72 9.46
C GLU A 241 -11.53 20.17 8.08
N LEU A 242 -10.25 20.26 7.72
CA LEU A 242 -9.69 19.59 6.55
C LEU A 242 -9.57 18.06 6.72
N GLY A 243 -9.88 17.53 7.91
CA GLY A 243 -9.80 16.11 8.25
C GLY A 243 -8.37 15.63 8.47
N LEU A 244 -7.52 16.48 9.07
CA LEU A 244 -6.14 16.15 9.44
C LEU A 244 -5.93 16.36 10.94
N GLU A 245 -5.00 15.63 11.55
CA GLU A 245 -4.52 15.95 12.88
C GLU A 245 -3.74 17.28 12.88
N PHE A 246 -3.80 18.05 13.96
CA PHE A 246 -3.08 19.31 14.04
C PHE A 246 -1.68 19.14 14.64
N GLU A 247 -0.65 19.57 13.92
CA GLU A 247 0.74 19.65 14.40
C GLU A 247 1.07 21.07 14.89
N PRO A 248 1.09 21.32 16.21
CA PRO A 248 1.27 22.66 16.76
C PRO A 248 2.71 23.19 16.73
N LEU A 249 3.71 22.31 16.71
CA LEU A 249 5.11 22.69 16.88
C LEU A 249 5.92 22.44 15.61
N THR A 250 5.95 23.45 14.76
CA THR A 250 6.66 23.37 13.48
C THR A 250 7.63 24.53 13.28
N THR A 251 8.50 24.37 12.30
CA THR A 251 9.26 25.50 11.74
C THR A 251 8.46 26.09 10.57
N GLN A 252 9.11 26.50 9.48
CA GLN A 252 8.39 26.87 8.27
C GLN A 252 7.69 25.66 7.63
N VAL A 253 8.22 24.45 7.81
CA VAL A 253 7.69 23.20 7.23
C VAL A 253 7.07 22.34 8.33
N ASN A 254 6.12 21.49 7.93
CA ASN A 254 5.74 20.34 8.76
C ASN A 254 6.92 19.34 8.81
N PRO A 255 7.22 18.72 9.97
CA PRO A 255 8.36 17.81 10.12
C PRO A 255 8.25 16.49 9.32
N CYS A 256 7.06 16.14 8.83
CA CYS A 256 6.80 14.99 7.96
C CYS A 256 7.05 13.60 8.58
N ASP A 257 7.13 13.50 9.91
CA ASP A 257 7.20 12.21 10.62
C ASP A 257 5.95 11.35 10.35
N ASP A 258 4.79 11.98 10.16
CA ASP A 258 3.53 11.34 9.78
C ASP A 258 3.59 10.69 8.39
N LEU A 259 4.17 11.38 7.41
CA LEU A 259 4.39 10.82 6.07
C LEU A 259 5.41 9.67 6.11
N ALA A 260 6.48 9.79 6.90
CA ALA A 260 7.45 8.71 7.06
C ALA A 260 6.80 7.45 7.65
N ALA A 261 5.96 7.60 8.68
CA ALA A 261 5.20 6.49 9.25
C ALA A 261 4.27 5.82 8.22
N LEU A 262 3.60 6.61 7.37
CA LEU A 262 2.78 6.09 6.28
C LEU A 262 3.61 5.32 5.24
N PHE A 263 4.78 5.84 4.87
CA PHE A 263 5.67 5.16 3.93
C PHE A 263 6.19 3.83 4.47
N ASP A 264 6.52 3.74 5.76
CA ASP A 264 6.91 2.49 6.41
C ASP A 264 5.75 1.48 6.51
N ALA A 265 4.52 1.96 6.70
CA ALA A 265 3.32 1.11 6.64
C ALA A 265 3.14 0.48 5.23
N PHE A 266 3.33 1.28 4.17
CA PHE A 266 3.33 0.76 2.80
C PHE A 266 4.45 -0.24 2.54
N ARG A 267 5.67 0.03 3.02
CA ARG A 267 6.79 -0.92 2.90
C ARG A 267 6.48 -2.26 3.56
N SER A 268 5.79 -2.23 4.70
CA SER A 268 5.36 -3.44 5.42
C SER A 268 4.37 -4.26 4.59
N ALA A 269 3.37 -3.63 3.96
CA ALA A 269 2.45 -4.30 3.03
C ALA A 269 3.19 -4.86 1.80
N ASN A 270 4.07 -4.07 1.20
CA ASN A 270 4.87 -4.47 0.05
C ASN A 270 5.74 -5.68 0.38
N GLN A 271 6.32 -5.78 1.58
CA GLN A 271 7.15 -6.91 1.97
C GLN A 271 6.33 -8.22 2.10
N VAL A 272 5.05 -8.15 2.45
CA VAL A 272 4.16 -9.32 2.45
C VAL A 272 3.91 -9.79 1.02
N LEU A 273 3.71 -8.87 0.08
CA LEU A 273 3.50 -9.21 -1.33
C LEU A 273 4.77 -9.67 -2.04
N LEU A 274 5.93 -9.08 -1.74
CA LEU A 274 7.23 -9.55 -2.25
C LEU A 274 7.50 -11.00 -1.83
N ASP A 275 7.15 -11.34 -0.59
CA ASP A 275 7.26 -12.70 -0.06
C ASP A 275 6.26 -13.65 -0.74
N LEU A 276 5.04 -13.18 -1.02
CA LEU A 276 4.05 -13.94 -1.80
C LEU A 276 4.50 -14.17 -3.24
N ASP A 277 5.00 -13.14 -3.92
CA ASP A 277 5.43 -13.19 -5.32
C ASP A 277 6.52 -14.27 -5.49
N LEU A 278 7.45 -14.36 -4.53
CA LEU A 278 8.51 -15.37 -4.52
C LEU A 278 7.98 -16.79 -4.26
N ASP A 279 7.09 -16.97 -3.27
CA ASP A 279 6.53 -18.29 -2.97
C ASP A 279 5.62 -18.79 -4.10
N VAL A 280 4.80 -17.93 -4.69
CA VAL A 280 4.00 -18.27 -5.87
C VAL A 280 4.89 -18.62 -7.05
N TRP A 281 5.99 -17.90 -7.27
CA TRP A 281 6.96 -18.24 -8.31
C TRP A 281 7.53 -19.66 -8.10
N LEU A 282 7.86 -20.02 -6.86
CA LEU A 282 8.33 -21.36 -6.50
C LEU A 282 7.25 -22.42 -6.70
N TYR A 283 6.01 -22.17 -6.28
CA TYR A 283 4.89 -23.09 -6.52
C TYR A 283 4.61 -23.29 -8.01
N VAL A 284 4.73 -22.26 -8.84
CA VAL A 284 4.65 -22.40 -10.31
C VAL A 284 5.84 -23.22 -10.84
N SER A 285 7.04 -23.01 -10.30
CA SER A 285 8.24 -23.78 -10.67
C SER A 285 8.10 -25.28 -10.38
N ASP A 286 7.54 -25.61 -9.20
CA ASP A 286 7.25 -26.98 -8.76
C ASP A 286 6.01 -27.57 -9.46
N ARG A 287 5.29 -26.76 -10.25
CA ARG A 287 4.02 -27.09 -10.92
C ARG A 287 2.85 -27.33 -9.96
N TYR A 288 2.98 -26.89 -8.71
CA TYR A 288 1.90 -26.83 -7.73
C TYR A 288 0.84 -25.83 -8.17
N LEU A 289 1.24 -24.76 -8.85
CA LEU A 289 0.34 -23.82 -9.50
C LEU A 289 0.45 -23.92 -11.03
N GLY A 290 -0.68 -24.16 -11.68
CA GLY A 290 -0.85 -23.94 -13.11
C GLY A 290 -1.43 -22.55 -13.39
N GLN A 291 -1.63 -22.25 -14.67
CA GLN A 291 -2.41 -21.08 -15.09
C GLN A 291 -3.51 -21.55 -16.04
N GLU A 292 -4.72 -21.04 -15.89
CA GLU A 292 -5.76 -21.25 -16.90
C GLU A 292 -5.32 -20.62 -18.23
N ALA A 293 -5.27 -21.41 -19.30
CA ALA A 293 -4.85 -20.92 -20.60
C ALA A 293 -5.95 -20.02 -21.19
N VAL A 294 -5.72 -18.70 -21.20
CA VAL A 294 -6.57 -17.76 -21.92
C VAL A 294 -6.30 -17.92 -23.43
N GLU A 295 -7.35 -18.23 -24.20
CA GLU A 295 -7.25 -18.44 -25.65
C GLU A 295 -6.73 -17.16 -26.34
N GLY A 296 -5.46 -17.17 -26.78
CA GLY A 296 -4.82 -16.07 -27.52
C GLY A 296 -3.59 -15.42 -26.87
N GLU A 297 -3.26 -15.73 -25.60
CA GLU A 297 -2.01 -15.24 -24.99
C GLU A 297 -0.78 -16.03 -25.49
N THR A 298 0.25 -15.32 -25.95
CA THR A 298 1.52 -15.94 -26.37
C THR A 298 2.49 -15.98 -25.19
N GLY A 299 2.53 -17.09 -24.44
CA GLY A 299 3.35 -17.22 -23.22
C GLY A 299 4.88 -17.30 -23.47
N SER A 300 5.31 -17.76 -24.64
CA SER A 300 6.72 -17.73 -25.07
C SER A 300 6.80 -17.62 -26.59
N SER A 301 7.72 -16.79 -27.09
CA SER A 301 7.96 -16.61 -28.53
C SER A 301 8.52 -17.85 -29.23
N THR A 302 8.98 -18.86 -28.47
CA THR A 302 9.58 -20.09 -29.01
C THR A 302 8.99 -21.38 -28.44
N MET A 303 8.28 -21.36 -27.31
CA MET A 303 7.73 -22.54 -26.63
C MET A 303 6.21 -22.40 -26.37
N PRO A 304 5.34 -22.89 -27.26
CA PRO A 304 3.89 -22.63 -27.21
C PRO A 304 3.14 -23.14 -25.97
N HIS A 305 3.75 -24.04 -25.20
CA HIS A 305 3.17 -24.63 -23.98
C HIS A 305 3.66 -23.94 -22.69
N LYS A 306 4.61 -23.00 -22.78
CA LYS A 306 5.22 -22.37 -21.60
C LYS A 306 4.35 -21.23 -21.12
N VAL A 307 3.85 -21.37 -19.90
CA VAL A 307 3.12 -20.34 -19.19
C VAL A 307 3.99 -19.85 -18.03
N ASN A 308 4.29 -18.54 -18.00
CA ASN A 308 5.26 -17.94 -17.07
C ASN A 308 4.53 -17.09 -16.03
N PRO A 309 5.00 -17.01 -14.77
CA PRO A 309 4.41 -16.18 -13.72
C PRO A 309 4.77 -14.69 -13.88
N ILE A 310 4.64 -14.13 -15.09
CA ILE A 310 5.12 -12.77 -15.41
C ILE A 310 4.43 -11.66 -14.62
N ASP A 311 3.20 -11.91 -14.17
CA ASP A 311 2.46 -10.92 -13.39
C ASP A 311 3.07 -10.80 -11.99
N PHE A 312 3.40 -11.92 -11.33
CA PHE A 312 4.13 -11.92 -10.05
C PHE A 312 5.57 -11.37 -10.20
N GLU A 313 6.29 -11.72 -11.27
CA GLU A 313 7.63 -11.13 -11.55
C GLU A 313 7.56 -9.61 -11.77
N ASN A 314 6.47 -9.11 -12.37
CA ASN A 314 6.25 -7.67 -12.54
C ASN A 314 5.88 -6.99 -11.23
N SER A 315 5.07 -7.65 -10.41
CA SER A 315 4.75 -7.23 -9.04
C SER A 315 6.03 -7.08 -8.22
N GLU A 316 6.84 -8.13 -8.17
CA GLU A 316 8.09 -8.18 -7.41
C GLU A 316 9.01 -7.00 -7.73
N GLY A 317 9.24 -6.76 -9.03
CA GLY A 317 10.10 -5.69 -9.51
C GLY A 317 9.58 -4.29 -9.16
N ASN A 318 8.27 -4.05 -9.30
CA ASN A 318 7.69 -2.74 -8.99
C ASN A 318 7.62 -2.49 -7.48
N LEU A 319 7.27 -3.49 -6.67
CA LEU A 319 7.23 -3.35 -5.22
C LEU A 319 8.63 -3.15 -4.62
N SER A 320 9.64 -3.80 -5.19
CA SER A 320 11.04 -3.54 -4.83
C SER A 320 11.46 -2.10 -5.14
N LYS A 321 11.06 -1.57 -6.30
CA LYS A 321 11.30 -0.16 -6.66
C LYS A 321 10.53 0.81 -5.77
N ALA A 322 9.27 0.51 -5.47
CA ALA A 322 8.45 1.29 -4.56
C ALA A 322 9.10 1.38 -3.17
N ASN A 323 9.56 0.25 -2.62
CA ASN A 323 10.22 0.23 -1.32
C ASN A 323 11.50 1.06 -1.29
N SER A 324 12.30 1.02 -2.36
CA SER A 324 13.49 1.88 -2.48
C SER A 324 13.14 3.37 -2.44
N ASP A 325 12.03 3.77 -3.07
CA ASP A 325 11.60 5.17 -3.09
C ASP A 325 10.96 5.59 -1.77
N LEU A 326 10.12 4.73 -1.18
CA LEU A 326 9.46 4.97 0.11
C LEU A 326 10.47 5.10 1.24
N GLU A 327 11.50 4.25 1.27
CA GLU A 327 12.60 4.34 2.24
C GLU A 327 13.36 5.66 2.08
N PHE A 328 13.76 6.00 0.85
CA PHE A 328 14.42 7.28 0.59
C PHE A 328 13.55 8.47 0.99
N LEU A 329 12.25 8.46 0.66
CA LEU A 329 11.31 9.52 1.00
C LEU A 329 11.19 9.68 2.51
N ALA A 330 10.97 8.59 3.26
CA ALA A 330 10.82 8.60 4.71
C ALA A 330 12.06 9.20 5.41
N ASP A 331 13.26 8.80 4.97
CA ASP A 331 14.51 9.32 5.52
C ASP A 331 14.76 10.78 5.13
N TYR A 332 14.44 11.18 3.90
CA TYR A 332 14.80 12.49 3.40
C TYR A 332 13.88 13.60 3.90
N VAL A 333 12.56 13.37 3.92
CA VAL A 333 11.58 14.44 4.21
C VAL A 333 11.55 14.86 5.68
N THR A 334 12.14 14.07 6.58
CA THR A 334 12.21 14.31 8.03
C THR A 334 13.42 15.14 8.45
N THR A 335 14.34 15.45 7.53
CA THR A 335 15.54 16.24 7.83
C THR A 335 15.58 17.54 7.03
N SER A 336 15.64 18.68 7.72
CA SER A 336 15.79 20.00 7.10
C SER A 336 16.74 20.89 7.90
N ARG A 337 17.57 21.68 7.21
CA ARG A 337 18.55 22.55 7.86
C ARG A 337 17.86 23.75 8.51
N LEU A 338 18.09 23.95 9.81
CA LEU A 338 17.53 25.06 10.60
C LEU A 338 15.98 25.10 10.50
N GLN A 339 15.38 26.27 10.28
CA GLN A 339 13.93 26.42 10.16
C GLN A 339 13.37 25.85 8.84
N ARG A 340 14.24 25.66 7.84
CA ARG A 340 14.06 24.81 6.66
C ARG A 340 15.16 25.06 5.64
N ASP A 341 15.33 24.11 4.73
CA ASP A 341 15.80 24.34 3.38
C ASP A 341 14.77 23.82 2.36
N LEU A 342 14.93 24.13 1.07
CA LEU A 342 13.91 23.84 0.04
C LEU A 342 14.17 22.51 -0.69
N SER A 343 15.11 21.68 -0.24
CA SER A 343 15.44 20.43 -0.95
C SER A 343 14.32 19.40 -0.91
N ASP A 344 13.44 19.47 0.09
CA ASP A 344 12.28 18.60 0.26
C ASP A 344 11.19 18.88 -0.79
N SER A 345 11.08 20.12 -1.30
CA SER A 345 10.05 20.53 -2.24
C SER A 345 10.04 19.71 -3.54
N THR A 346 11.21 19.46 -4.12
CA THR A 346 11.32 18.61 -5.32
C THR A 346 11.14 17.12 -4.97
N VAL A 347 11.59 16.71 -3.79
CA VAL A 347 11.52 15.32 -3.34
C VAL A 347 10.06 14.89 -3.12
N LYS A 348 9.24 15.71 -2.45
CA LYS A 348 7.81 15.44 -2.21
C LYS A 348 6.99 15.26 -3.49
N ARG A 349 7.42 15.81 -4.62
CA ARG A 349 6.78 15.58 -5.94
C ARG A 349 6.93 14.15 -6.44
N ASN A 350 7.77 13.32 -5.81
CA ASN A 350 7.97 11.92 -6.16
C ASN A 350 7.14 10.95 -5.31
N ILE A 351 6.34 11.44 -4.34
CA ILE A 351 5.43 10.58 -3.55
C ILE A 351 4.48 9.81 -4.49
N GLY A 352 3.92 10.52 -5.46
CA GLY A 352 3.04 9.92 -6.48
C GLY A 352 3.72 8.82 -7.30
N ALA A 353 5.01 8.95 -7.59
CA ALA A 353 5.77 7.93 -8.33
C ALA A 353 5.98 6.66 -7.50
N ALA A 354 6.27 6.80 -6.20
CA ALA A 354 6.37 5.67 -5.28
C ALA A 354 5.02 4.93 -5.18
N PHE A 355 3.92 5.67 -5.02
CA PHE A 355 2.56 5.13 -5.01
C PHE A 355 2.17 4.47 -6.34
N ALA A 356 2.62 4.99 -7.47
CA ALA A 356 2.39 4.39 -8.77
C ALA A 356 3.07 3.03 -8.91
N HIS A 357 4.30 2.87 -8.41
CA HIS A 357 4.94 1.56 -8.33
C HIS A 357 4.21 0.60 -7.39
N CYS A 358 3.73 1.06 -6.23
CA CYS A 358 2.86 0.26 -5.36
C CYS A 358 1.62 -0.23 -6.11
N LEU A 359 0.88 0.68 -6.75
CA LEU A 359 -0.35 0.36 -7.47
C LEU A 359 -0.11 -0.65 -8.61
N ILE A 360 0.95 -0.47 -9.40
CA ILE A 360 1.32 -1.43 -10.45
C ILE A 360 1.58 -2.80 -9.82
N GLY A 361 2.31 -2.86 -8.71
CA GLY A 361 2.59 -4.10 -7.99
C GLY A 361 1.32 -4.80 -7.52
N TYR A 362 0.43 -4.06 -6.85
CA TYR A 362 -0.83 -4.61 -6.32
C TYR A 362 -1.74 -5.14 -7.44
N SER A 363 -1.93 -4.34 -8.50
CA SER A 363 -2.73 -4.79 -9.64
C SER A 363 -2.10 -5.99 -10.36
N LYS A 364 -0.77 -6.13 -10.34
CA LYS A 364 -0.09 -7.27 -10.95
C LYS A 364 -0.14 -8.53 -10.11
N ALA A 365 -0.04 -8.42 -8.79
CA ALA A 365 -0.34 -9.53 -7.90
C ALA A 365 -1.79 -10.00 -8.07
N ALA A 366 -2.76 -9.07 -8.14
CA ALA A 366 -4.17 -9.41 -8.40
C ALA A 366 -4.38 -10.10 -9.75
N ASP A 367 -3.82 -9.56 -10.84
CA ASP A 367 -3.86 -10.20 -12.17
C ASP A 367 -3.28 -11.63 -12.14
N GLY A 368 -2.20 -11.83 -11.39
CA GLY A 368 -1.56 -13.14 -11.22
C GLY A 368 -2.44 -14.12 -10.45
N LEU A 369 -3.01 -13.69 -9.31
CA LEU A 369 -3.89 -14.51 -8.47
C LEU A 369 -5.16 -14.93 -9.23
N ALA A 370 -5.70 -14.08 -10.09
CA ALA A 370 -6.86 -14.40 -10.92
C ALA A 370 -6.59 -15.49 -11.99
N LYS A 371 -5.32 -15.79 -12.29
CA LYS A 371 -4.94 -16.75 -13.35
C LYS A 371 -4.46 -18.08 -12.80
N VAL A 372 -3.88 -18.10 -11.59
CA VAL A 372 -3.27 -19.30 -11.03
C VAL A 372 -4.30 -20.21 -10.40
N VAL A 373 -4.14 -21.51 -10.63
CA VAL A 373 -4.99 -22.55 -10.05
C VAL A 373 -4.09 -23.69 -9.54
N PRO A 374 -4.30 -24.20 -8.32
CA PRO A 374 -3.60 -25.38 -7.82
C PRO A 374 -3.76 -26.59 -8.74
N ASN A 375 -2.64 -27.25 -9.04
CA ASN A 375 -2.63 -28.55 -9.68
C ASN A 375 -2.70 -29.62 -8.60
N GLU A 376 -3.91 -29.90 -8.12
CA GLU A 376 -4.16 -30.83 -7.01
C GLU A 376 -3.52 -32.21 -7.24
N HIS A 377 -3.46 -32.67 -8.49
CA HIS A 377 -2.83 -33.96 -8.80
C HIS A 377 -1.33 -33.96 -8.47
N VAL A 378 -0.60 -32.93 -8.92
CA VAL A 378 0.85 -32.83 -8.67
C VAL A 378 1.13 -32.63 -7.19
N VAL A 379 0.34 -31.79 -6.52
CA VAL A 379 0.49 -31.50 -5.09
C VAL A 379 0.29 -32.78 -4.26
N CYS A 380 -0.79 -33.53 -4.52
CA CYS A 380 -1.07 -34.78 -3.83
C CYS A 380 -0.05 -35.88 -4.17
N GLU A 381 0.38 -36.00 -5.43
CA GLU A 381 1.37 -36.99 -5.85
C GLU A 381 2.74 -36.79 -5.18
N GLU A 382 3.22 -35.55 -5.08
CA GLU A 382 4.47 -35.25 -4.36
C GLU A 382 4.35 -35.57 -2.86
N LEU A 383 3.22 -35.24 -2.24
CA LEU A 383 2.99 -35.55 -0.83
C LEU A 383 2.92 -37.06 -0.56
N GLU A 384 2.20 -37.82 -1.39
CA GLU A 384 2.06 -39.27 -1.25
C GLU A 384 3.37 -40.02 -1.51
N SER A 385 4.22 -39.48 -2.38
CA SER A 385 5.55 -40.05 -2.70
C SER A 385 6.63 -39.71 -1.68
N THR A 386 6.31 -38.99 -0.60
CA THR A 386 7.26 -38.61 0.46
C THR A 386 6.83 -39.15 1.83
N PRO A 387 6.71 -40.47 2.04
CA PRO A 387 6.13 -41.04 3.25
C PRO A 387 6.97 -40.80 4.52
N GLU A 388 8.26 -40.49 4.42
CA GLU A 388 9.14 -40.22 5.56
C GLU A 388 8.66 -39.08 6.45
N ILE A 389 7.79 -38.17 5.95
CA ILE A 389 7.30 -37.03 6.74
C ILE A 389 6.40 -37.44 7.92
N ILE A 390 5.81 -38.65 7.90
CA ILE A 390 5.02 -39.14 9.05
C ILE A 390 5.92 -39.56 10.22
N GLY A 391 7.23 -39.65 10.01
CA GLY A 391 8.19 -40.07 11.03
C GLY A 391 8.10 -39.23 12.31
N GLU A 392 7.87 -37.92 12.18
CA GLU A 392 7.64 -37.03 13.33
C GLU A 392 6.40 -37.44 14.14
N ALA A 393 5.28 -37.74 13.46
CA ALA A 393 4.04 -38.17 14.09
C ALA A 393 4.23 -39.50 14.83
N VAL A 394 4.86 -40.48 14.16
CA VAL A 394 5.18 -41.79 14.74
C VAL A 394 6.04 -41.64 15.98
N GLN A 395 7.13 -40.88 15.89
CA GLN A 395 8.01 -40.59 17.02
C GLN A 395 7.22 -39.97 18.18
N THR A 396 6.34 -39.01 17.89
CA THR A 396 5.59 -38.28 18.91
C THR A 396 4.58 -39.18 19.63
N ILE A 397 3.88 -40.03 18.88
CA ILE A 397 2.96 -41.03 19.44
C ILE A 397 3.73 -42.03 20.32
N LEU A 398 4.87 -42.53 19.85
CA LEU A 398 5.67 -43.48 20.64
C LEU A 398 6.23 -42.87 21.92
N ARG A 399 6.66 -41.60 21.88
CA ARG A 399 7.08 -40.87 23.09
C ARG A 399 5.96 -40.73 24.10
N ARG A 400 4.71 -40.51 23.64
CA ARG A 400 3.52 -40.47 24.51
C ARG A 400 3.32 -41.79 25.25
N GLU A 401 3.60 -42.91 24.60
CA GLU A 401 3.53 -44.26 25.21
C GLU A 401 4.76 -44.63 26.07
N GLY A 402 5.72 -43.71 26.23
CA GLY A 402 6.91 -43.93 27.06
C GLY A 402 8.01 -44.78 26.40
N GLN A 403 8.02 -44.87 25.07
CA GLN A 403 9.10 -45.54 24.32
C GLN A 403 10.29 -44.57 24.17
N ASP A 404 11.34 -44.79 24.97
CA ASP A 404 12.52 -43.90 25.05
C ASP A 404 13.39 -43.89 23.78
N ASP A 405 13.34 -44.96 22.97
CA ASP A 405 14.14 -45.15 21.74
C ASP A 405 13.36 -44.79 20.45
N ALA A 406 12.16 -44.22 20.57
CA ALA A 406 11.28 -43.88 19.45
C ALA A 406 11.95 -43.08 18.32
N TYR A 407 12.77 -42.09 18.69
CA TYR A 407 13.48 -41.27 17.72
C TYR A 407 14.55 -42.05 16.94
N GLU A 408 15.33 -42.89 17.63
CA GLU A 408 16.38 -43.66 16.96
C GLU A 408 15.78 -44.73 16.05
N ARG A 409 14.65 -45.35 16.41
CA ARG A 409 13.93 -46.30 15.54
C ARG A 409 13.42 -45.66 14.25
N VAL A 410 12.74 -44.51 14.34
CA VAL A 410 12.25 -43.79 13.14
C VAL A 410 13.43 -43.32 12.28
N LYS A 411 14.50 -42.84 12.90
CA LYS A 411 15.71 -42.40 12.21
C LYS A 411 16.48 -43.53 11.54
N GLU A 412 16.55 -44.71 12.16
CA GLU A 412 17.14 -45.90 11.54
C GLU A 412 16.36 -46.33 10.30
N LEU A 413 15.03 -46.20 10.31
CA LEU A 413 14.16 -46.48 9.16
C LEU A 413 14.32 -45.46 8.03
N THR A 414 14.42 -44.18 8.37
CA THR A 414 14.32 -43.05 7.41
C THR A 414 15.64 -42.52 6.87
N ARG A 415 16.77 -42.79 7.54
CA ARG A 415 18.03 -42.11 7.21
C ARG A 415 18.72 -42.72 5.99
N GLY A 416 18.65 -42.02 4.86
CA GLY A 416 19.43 -42.34 3.66
C GLY A 416 18.90 -43.54 2.87
N GLN A 417 17.63 -43.87 3.06
CA GLN A 417 16.89 -44.90 2.33
C GLN A 417 15.60 -44.30 1.78
N GLU A 418 15.16 -44.77 0.61
CA GLU A 418 13.79 -44.52 0.15
C GLU A 418 12.86 -45.37 1.04
N VAL A 419 11.97 -44.70 1.77
CA VAL A 419 11.01 -45.35 2.67
C VAL A 419 9.66 -45.42 1.96
N THR A 420 8.90 -46.45 2.26
CA THR A 420 7.51 -46.62 1.83
C THR A 420 6.57 -46.62 3.04
N LEU A 421 5.27 -46.40 2.81
CA LEU A 421 4.28 -46.61 3.86
C LEU A 421 4.22 -48.06 4.37
N GLU A 422 4.64 -49.03 3.55
CA GLU A 422 4.70 -50.43 3.96
C GLU A 422 5.81 -50.65 4.99
N ASP A 423 6.97 -50.03 4.83
CA ASP A 423 8.06 -50.08 5.81
C ASP A 423 7.64 -49.53 7.18
N PHE A 424 6.83 -48.46 7.20
CA PHE A 424 6.23 -47.95 8.44
C PHE A 424 5.23 -48.92 9.05
N ARG A 425 4.40 -49.59 8.24
CA ARG A 425 3.44 -50.60 8.73
C ARG A 425 4.14 -51.80 9.34
N GLU A 426 5.22 -52.28 8.73
CA GLU A 426 6.05 -53.34 9.29
C GLU A 426 6.66 -52.92 10.63
N LEU A 427 7.18 -51.69 10.73
CA LEU A 427 7.65 -51.14 12.00
C LEU A 427 6.52 -51.15 13.06
N PHE A 428 5.30 -50.78 12.68
CA PHE A 428 4.17 -50.72 13.63
C PHE A 428 3.79 -52.09 14.17
N ASP A 429 3.83 -53.14 13.34
CA ASP A 429 3.52 -54.51 13.75
C ASP A 429 4.41 -54.98 14.91
N ASP A 430 5.67 -54.57 14.92
CA ASP A 430 6.66 -54.93 15.95
C ASP A 430 6.59 -54.06 17.23
N LEU A 431 5.76 -53.01 17.27
CA LEU A 431 5.67 -52.13 18.44
C LEU A 431 4.87 -52.74 19.60
N GLU A 432 5.39 -52.66 20.82
CA GLU A 432 4.65 -52.97 22.05
C GLU A 432 3.78 -51.78 22.49
N VAL A 433 2.66 -51.56 21.80
CA VAL A 433 1.66 -50.51 22.10
C VAL A 433 0.25 -51.11 22.20
N ASP A 434 -0.67 -50.41 22.86
CA ASP A 434 -2.07 -50.84 22.93
C ASP A 434 -2.78 -50.77 21.57
N ASP A 435 -3.91 -51.48 21.44
CA ASP A 435 -4.66 -51.58 20.17
C ASP A 435 -5.10 -50.19 19.66
N ARG A 436 -5.48 -49.30 20.58
CA ARG A 436 -5.87 -47.92 20.25
C ARG A 436 -4.73 -47.14 19.62
N THR A 437 -3.53 -47.25 20.17
CA THR A 437 -2.34 -46.57 19.65
C THR A 437 -1.88 -47.18 18.33
N ARG A 438 -1.97 -48.50 18.19
CA ARG A 438 -1.71 -49.19 16.92
C ARG A 438 -2.65 -48.71 15.83
N GLU A 439 -3.95 -48.60 16.11
CA GLU A 439 -4.94 -48.03 15.18
C GLU A 439 -4.61 -46.58 14.80
N GLN A 440 -4.15 -45.75 15.75
CA GLN A 440 -3.71 -44.38 15.47
C GLN A 440 -2.51 -44.33 14.53
N LEU A 441 -1.51 -45.19 14.73
CA LEU A 441 -0.32 -45.26 13.87
C LEU A 441 -0.67 -45.75 12.46
N LEU A 442 -1.53 -46.78 12.35
CA LEU A 442 -1.97 -47.33 11.07
C LEU A 442 -2.84 -46.36 10.26
N ALA A 443 -3.49 -45.40 10.92
CA ALA A 443 -4.28 -44.35 10.27
C ALA A 443 -3.43 -43.20 9.71
N LEU A 444 -2.13 -43.12 10.03
CA LEU A 444 -1.28 -42.05 9.52
C LEU A 444 -1.04 -42.22 8.01
N THR A 445 -1.34 -41.16 7.28
CA THR A 445 -0.96 -40.98 5.88
C THR A 445 -0.35 -39.58 5.73
N PRO A 446 0.51 -39.34 4.73
CA PRO A 446 1.02 -38.00 4.45
C PRO A 446 -0.12 -36.99 4.22
N SER A 447 -1.15 -37.39 3.48
CA SER A 447 -2.30 -36.55 3.12
C SER A 447 -3.21 -36.20 4.30
N ASP A 448 -3.33 -37.07 5.30
CA ASP A 448 -4.12 -36.82 6.52
C ASP A 448 -3.30 -36.18 7.65
N TYR A 449 -1.97 -36.12 7.52
CA TYR A 449 -1.06 -35.51 8.52
C TYR A 449 -0.91 -33.99 8.34
N VAL A 450 -2.02 -33.29 8.10
CA VAL A 450 -2.07 -31.82 7.97
C VAL A 450 -2.46 -31.10 9.26
N GLY A 451 -2.64 -31.86 10.35
CA GLY A 451 -3.00 -31.33 11.67
C GLY A 451 -4.34 -30.60 11.64
N VAL A 452 -4.35 -29.36 12.15
CA VAL A 452 -5.52 -28.47 12.11
C VAL A 452 -5.41 -27.41 11.02
N GLY A 453 -4.60 -27.68 9.97
CA GLY A 453 -4.39 -26.78 8.84
C GLY A 453 -5.69 -26.22 8.26
N PRO A 454 -6.68 -27.08 7.94
CA PRO A 454 -7.99 -26.62 7.49
C PRO A 454 -8.70 -25.67 8.47
N GLU A 455 -8.75 -26.00 9.76
CA GLU A 455 -9.43 -25.17 10.78
C GLU A 455 -8.74 -23.82 11.00
N LEU A 456 -7.44 -23.71 10.74
CA LEU A 456 -6.72 -22.44 10.84
C LEU A 456 -7.15 -21.44 9.76
N VAL A 457 -7.70 -21.90 8.63
CA VAL A 457 -8.28 -21.00 7.61
C VAL A 457 -9.48 -20.24 8.18
N ASP A 458 -10.25 -20.88 9.07
CA ASP A 458 -11.47 -20.31 9.66
C ASP A 458 -11.16 -19.14 10.62
N GLU A 459 -9.89 -18.96 11.04
CA GLU A 459 -9.45 -17.79 11.83
C GLU A 459 -9.52 -16.48 11.03
N LEU A 460 -9.58 -16.54 9.70
CA LEU A 460 -9.81 -15.36 8.85
C LEU A 460 -11.19 -14.72 9.14
N GLU A 461 -12.19 -15.50 9.55
CA GLU A 461 -13.54 -14.99 9.85
C GLU A 461 -13.61 -14.28 11.21
N LYS A 462 -12.71 -14.60 12.13
CA LYS A 462 -12.66 -14.01 13.48
C LYS A 462 -11.87 -12.71 13.53
N SER A 463 -11.08 -12.45 12.50
CA SER A 463 -10.16 -11.30 12.39
C SER A 463 -10.69 -10.17 11.49
N GLY A 464 -11.87 -10.36 10.89
CA GLY A 464 -12.52 -9.44 9.94
C GLY A 464 -13.26 -8.29 10.60
#